data_AF-F6GWF8-F1
#
_entry.id   AF-F6GWF8-F1
#
_cell.length_a   1.000
_cell.length_b   1.000
_cell.length_c   1.000
_cell.angle_alpha   90.00
_cell.angle_beta   90.00
_cell.angle_gamma   90.00
#
_symmetry.space_group_name_H-M   'P 1'
#
loop_
_entity.id
_entity.type
_entity.pdbx_description
1 polymer ?
#
loop_
_entity_poly.entity_id
_entity_poly.type
_entity_poly.pdbx_seq_one_letter_code
_entity_poly.pdbx_strand_id
1 'polypeptide(L)' 'MDSESVKVKRDATKRILINKAPPILTIHLKRFSQDARGRYNKLNGHVVFKDSIDLRPFMEPRHPLV' A
#
# COMPACT_ATOMS: atom_id res chain seq x y z
N MET A 1 -8.35 37.88 -11.97
CA MET A 1 -8.86 37.76 -10.60
C MET A 1 -8.25 36.49 -10.05
N ASP A 2 -7.16 36.65 -9.32
CA ASP A 2 -6.43 35.52 -8.77
C ASP A 2 -7.29 34.93 -7.66
N SER A 3 -7.87 33.76 -7.93
CA SER A 3 -8.60 33.01 -6.92
C SER A 3 -7.62 32.54 -5.87
N GLU A 4 -7.47 33.35 -4.82
CA GLU A 4 -6.72 32.99 -3.63
C GLU A 4 -7.27 31.66 -3.11
N SER A 5 -6.45 30.61 -3.18
CA SER A 5 -6.87 29.25 -2.83
C SER A 5 -7.20 29.20 -1.33
N VAL A 6 -8.49 29.21 -1.00
CA VAL A 6 -8.98 29.11 0.38
C VAL A 6 -8.49 27.77 0.97
N LYS A 7 -7.74 27.84 2.07
CA LYS A 7 -7.21 26.65 2.76
C LYS A 7 -8.33 25.99 3.57
N VAL A 8 -8.87 24.88 3.08
CA VAL A 8 -9.90 24.08 3.75
C VAL A 8 -9.30 22.77 4.28
N LYS A 9 -9.56 22.42 5.55
CA LYS A 9 -9.20 21.11 6.12
C LYS A 9 -10.14 20.04 5.58
N ARG A 10 -9.57 18.93 5.11
CA ARG A 10 -10.30 17.77 4.57
C ARG A 10 -9.49 16.50 4.79
N ASP A 11 -10.20 15.38 4.84
CA ASP A 11 -9.56 14.07 4.89
C ASP A 11 -8.90 13.76 3.55
N ALA A 12 -7.64 13.32 3.61
CA ALA A 12 -6.90 12.92 2.43
C ALA A 12 -7.02 11.40 2.24
N THR A 13 -7.15 10.97 0.98
CA THR A 13 -7.00 9.56 0.63
C THR A 13 -5.52 9.28 0.35
N LYS A 14 -4.92 8.32 1.08
CA LYS A 14 -3.54 7.88 0.86
C LYS A 14 -3.54 6.52 0.16
N ARG A 15 -2.73 6.39 -0.90
CA ARG A 15 -2.49 5.13 -1.61
C ARG A 15 -0.99 4.85 -1.68
N ILE A 16 -0.60 3.59 -1.63
CA ILE A 16 0.78 3.12 -1.82
C ILE A 16 0.82 2.25 -3.08
N LEU A 17 1.72 2.57 -4.00
CA LEU A 17 1.89 1.87 -5.28
C LEU A 17 3.37 1.66 -5.57
N ILE A 18 3.64 0.70 -6.46
CA ILE A 18 4.99 0.40 -6.94
C ILE A 18 5.24 1.27 -8.18
N ASN A 19 6.15 2.24 -8.07
CA ASN A 19 6.55 3.07 -9.23
C ASN A 19 7.36 2.24 -10.24
N LYS A 20 8.30 1.43 -9.75
CA LYS A 20 9.14 0.54 -10.57
C LYS A 20 9.27 -0.83 -9.93
N ALA A 21 9.05 -1.89 -10.71
CA ALA A 21 9.16 -3.26 -10.24
C ALA A 21 10.64 -3.62 -9.94
N PRO A 22 10.93 -4.20 -8.77
CA PRO A 22 12.27 -4.70 -8.47
C PRO A 22 12.56 -5.99 -9.26
N PRO A 23 13.84 -6.29 -9.57
CA PRO A 23 14.20 -7.56 -10.20
C PRO A 23 13.93 -8.77 -9.29
N ILE A 24 13.96 -8.57 -7.97
CA ILE A 24 13.60 -9.57 -6.96
C ILE A 24 12.60 -8.93 -6.00
N LEU A 25 11.39 -9.49 -5.91
CA LEU A 25 10.35 -9.03 -4.99
C LEU A 25 10.33 -9.92 -3.74
N THR A 26 10.69 -9.34 -2.60
CA THR A 26 10.58 -10.01 -1.30
C THR A 26 9.28 -9.61 -0.61
N ILE A 27 8.47 -10.59 -0.20
CA ILE A 27 7.19 -10.37 0.49
C ILE A 27 7.31 -10.86 1.93
N HIS A 28 7.14 -9.95 2.90
CA HIS A 28 7.06 -10.31 4.31
C HIS A 28 5.59 -10.37 4.75
N LEU A 29 5.13 -11.56 5.15
CA LEU A 29 3.86 -11.70 5.87
C LEU A 29 4.01 -11.15 7.29
N LYS A 30 3.44 -9.96 7.55
CA LYS A 30 3.47 -9.30 8.86
C LYS A 30 2.59 -10.04 9.88
N ARG A 31 3.06 -11.20 10.35
CA ARG A 31 2.32 -12.13 11.24
C ARG A 31 2.39 -11.75 12.71
N PHE A 32 2.28 -10.48 13.00
CA PHE A 32 2.30 -9.97 14.37
C PHE A 32 1.26 -8.88 14.54
N SER A 33 0.47 -8.99 15.60
CA SER A 33 -0.45 -7.95 16.05
C SER A 33 -0.09 -7.51 17.46
N GLN A 34 -0.33 -6.25 17.74
CA GLN A 34 -0.19 -5.69 19.08
C GLN A 34 -1.58 -5.51 19.67
N ASP A 35 -1.79 -5.99 20.89
CA ASP A 35 -3.05 -5.76 21.60
C ASP A 35 -3.08 -4.39 22.29
N ALA A 36 -4.22 -4.03 22.86
CA ALA A 36 -4.41 -2.76 23.58
C ALA A 36 -3.48 -2.61 24.81
N ARG A 37 -2.88 -3.70 25.30
CA ARG A 37 -1.91 -3.72 26.40
C ARG A 37 -0.46 -3.73 25.91
N GLY A 38 -0.26 -3.58 24.60
CA GLY A 38 1.05 -3.54 23.99
C GLY A 38 1.71 -4.91 23.76
N ARG A 39 1.03 -6.02 24.04
CA ARG A 39 1.61 -7.38 23.87
C ARG A 39 1.59 -7.80 22.41
N TYR A 40 2.64 -8.48 21.97
CA TYR A 40 2.72 -9.04 20.62
C TYR A 40 2.13 -10.44 20.57
N ASN A 41 1.27 -10.69 19.58
CA ASN A 41 0.68 -11.99 19.29
C ASN A 41 1.02 -12.40 17.87
N LYS A 42 1.30 -13.70 17.66
CA LYS A 42 1.53 -14.25 16.34
C LYS A 42 0.21 -14.51 15.61
N LEU A 43 0.13 -14.07 14.35
CA LEU A 43 -0.99 -14.39 13.47
C LEU A 43 -0.76 -15.75 12.78
N ASN A 44 -1.52 -16.77 13.19
CA ASN A 44 -1.34 -18.15 12.75
C ASN A 44 -2.22 -18.57 11.55
N GLY A 45 -3.08 -17.68 11.04
CA GLY A 45 -3.97 -17.99 9.92
C GLY A 45 -3.20 -18.43 8.67
N HIS A 46 -3.69 -19.45 7.97
CA HIS A 46 -3.11 -19.86 6.69
C HIS A 46 -3.31 -18.75 5.65
N VAL A 47 -2.25 -18.47 4.89
CA VAL A 47 -2.29 -17.51 3.77
C VAL A 47 -1.98 -18.29 2.51
N VAL A 48 -2.97 -18.43 1.65
CA VAL A 48 -2.79 -19.06 0.34
C VAL A 48 -2.04 -18.07 -0.56
N PHE A 49 -0.94 -18.52 -1.15
CA PHE A 49 -0.22 -17.80 -2.19
C PHE A 49 -0.08 -18.70 -3.41
N LYS A 50 0.00 -18.07 -4.58
CA LYS A 50 0.20 -18.75 -5.86
C LYS A 50 1.70 -18.77 -6.20
N ASP A 51 2.08 -19.62 -7.14
CA ASP A 51 3.45 -19.69 -7.66
C ASP A 51 3.85 -18.41 -8.43
N SER A 52 2.86 -17.68 -8.95
CA SER A 52 3.06 -16.42 -9.68
C SER A 52 2.14 -15.31 -9.20
N ILE A 53 2.61 -14.06 -9.33
CA ILE A 53 1.88 -12.85 -8.98
C ILE A 53 1.92 -11.85 -10.14
N ASP A 54 0.74 -11.33 -10.51
CA ASP A 54 0.64 -10.21 -11.45
C ASP A 54 0.82 -8.90 -10.71
N LEU A 55 1.93 -8.19 -10.97
CA LEU A 55 2.22 -6.91 -10.32
C LEU A 55 1.45 -5.74 -10.91
N ARG A 56 0.88 -5.86 -12.12
CA ARG A 56 0.23 -4.75 -12.84
C ARG A 56 -0.81 -3.97 -12.01
N PRO A 57 -1.69 -4.61 -11.21
CA PRO A 57 -2.70 -3.88 -10.40
C PRO A 57 -2.09 -3.02 -9.28
N PHE A 58 -0.85 -3.29 -8.89
CA PHE A 58 -0.15 -2.61 -7.80
C PHE A 58 0.87 -1.58 -8.30
N MET A 59 1.08 -1.53 -9.62
CA MET A 59 1.94 -0.53 -10.25
C MET A 59 1.25 0.83 -10.24
N GLU A 60 2.04 1.90 -10.13
CA GLU A 60 1.58 3.25 -10.41
C GLU A 60 1.07 3.29 -11.87
N PRO A 61 -0.19 3.70 -12.11
CA PRO A 61 -0.66 3.93 -13.46
C PRO A 61 0.24 5.00 -14.07
N ARG A 62 0.95 4.66 -15.14
CA ARG A 62 1.59 5.71 -15.95
C ARG A 62 0.42 6.54 -16.46
N HIS A 63 0.29 7.78 -15.99
CA HIS A 63 -0.60 8.73 -16.65
C HIS A 63 -0.25 8.68 -18.15
N PRO A 64 -1.19 8.43 -19.06
CA PRO A 64 -0.93 8.75 -20.45
C PRO A 64 -0.64 10.26 -20.45
N LEU A 65 0.49 10.63 -21.03
CA LEU A 65 0.72 12.00 -21.46
C LEU A 65 -0.28 12.25 -22.59
N VAL A 66 -1.50 12.61 -22.22
CA VAL A 66 -2.51 13.19 -23.11
C VAL A 66 -2.66 14.65 -22.74
#